data_AF-A0A8M3AQ32-F1
#
_entry.id   AF-A0A8M3AQ32-F1
#
_cell.length_a   1.000
_cell.length_b   1.000
_cell.length_c   1.000
_cell.angle_alpha   90.00
_cell.angle_beta   90.00
_cell.angle_gamma   90.00
#
_symmetry.space_group_name_H-M   'P 1'
#
loop_
_entity.id
_entity.type
_entity.pdbx_description
1 polymer ?
#
loop_
_entity_poly.entity_id
_entity_poly.type
_entity_poly.pdbx_seq_one_letter_code
_entity_poly.pdbx_strand_id
1 'polypeptide(L)'
;MWDGGFTEYIHDWWNLMDFAMNSLYLATISLKMVAYFKYNSSRPRVEWEMWHPTLIAEALFAIANIFSSLRLISLFTANSHLGPLQISLGRMLLDILKFLFIYCLVLLAFANGLNQLYFYYETKASEEPNNCKGIRCEKQNNAFST
;
A
#
# COMPACT_ATOMS: atom_id res chain seq x y z
N MET A 1 -19.09 13.68 -10.22
CA MET A 1 -19.16 14.47 -8.97
C MET A 1 -20.07 15.69 -9.12
N TRP A 2 -19.86 16.55 -10.13
CA TRP A 2 -20.65 17.79 -10.28
C TRP A 2 -22.14 17.54 -10.61
N ASP A 3 -22.47 16.56 -11.45
CA ASP A 3 -23.85 16.36 -11.90
C ASP A 3 -24.66 15.36 -11.04
N GLY A 4 -24.01 14.37 -10.44
CA GLY A 4 -24.67 13.27 -9.70
C GLY A 4 -24.72 13.42 -8.17
N GLY A 5 -24.13 14.50 -7.63
CA GLY A 5 -23.93 14.65 -6.20
C GLY A 5 -22.79 13.78 -5.64
N PHE A 6 -22.36 14.08 -4.42
CA PHE A 6 -21.25 13.40 -3.74
C PHE A 6 -21.66 12.04 -3.15
N THR A 7 -22.91 11.89 -2.72
CA THR A 7 -23.42 10.67 -2.09
C THR A 7 -23.46 9.49 -3.06
N GLU A 8 -24.00 9.71 -4.27
CA GLU A 8 -24.04 8.70 -5.33
C GLU A 8 -22.62 8.33 -5.79
N TYR A 9 -21.70 9.30 -5.81
CA TYR A 9 -20.31 9.07 -6.20
C TYR A 9 -19.59 8.10 -5.25
N ILE A 10 -19.78 8.25 -3.94
CA ILE A 10 -19.14 7.38 -2.93
C ILE A 10 -19.75 5.97 -2.91
N HIS A 11 -21.03 5.82 -3.26
CA HIS A 11 -21.69 4.52 -3.20
C HIS A 11 -21.12 3.52 -4.22
N ASP A 12 -20.57 4.02 -5.33
CA ASP A 12 -19.88 3.21 -6.31
C ASP A 12 -18.40 3.01 -5.95
N TRP A 13 -18.05 1.80 -5.54
CA TRP A 13 -16.68 1.40 -5.18
C TRP A 13 -15.67 1.64 -6.32
N TRP A 14 -16.12 1.56 -7.58
CA TRP A 14 -15.27 1.83 -8.73
C TRP A 14 -14.88 3.30 -8.84
N ASN A 15 -15.80 4.21 -8.49
CA ASN A 15 -15.52 5.64 -8.43
C ASN A 15 -14.53 5.97 -7.30
N LEU A 16 -14.63 5.30 -6.15
CA LEU A 16 -13.67 5.47 -5.06
C LEU A 16 -12.26 5.02 -5.46
N MET A 17 -12.15 3.89 -6.17
CA MET A 17 -10.87 3.40 -6.69
C MET A 17 -10.28 4.36 -7.73
N ASP A 18 -11.11 4.91 -8.63
CA ASP A 18 -10.67 5.92 -9.61
C ASP A 18 -10.22 7.21 -8.93
N PHE A 19 -10.93 7.65 -7.89
CA PHE A 19 -10.53 8.80 -7.10
C PHE A 19 -9.16 8.58 -6.45
N ALA A 20 -8.96 7.41 -5.82
CA ALA A 20 -7.68 7.03 -5.21
C ALA A 20 -6.56 7.02 -6.25
N MET A 21 -6.78 6.39 -7.42
CA MET A 21 -5.81 6.36 -8.52
C MET A 21 -5.41 7.77 -9.00
N ASN A 22 -6.38 8.63 -9.28
CA ASN A 22 -6.12 9.99 -9.75
C ASN A 22 -5.42 10.84 -8.67
N SER A 23 -5.79 10.67 -7.40
CA SER A 23 -5.13 11.35 -6.28
C SER A 23 -3.65 10.95 -6.16
N LEU A 24 -3.33 9.67 -6.37
CA LEU A 24 -1.95 9.17 -6.39
C LEU A 24 -1.17 9.73 -7.58
N TYR A 25 -1.76 9.79 -8.77
CA TYR A 25 -1.11 10.42 -9.93
C TYR A 25 -0.83 11.92 -9.70
N LEU A 26 -1.78 12.65 -9.11
CA LEU A 26 -1.58 14.05 -8.74
C LEU A 26 -0.45 14.21 -7.70
N ALA A 27 -0.41 13.34 -6.70
CA ALA A 27 0.66 13.32 -5.70
C ALA A 27 2.04 12.98 -6.31
N THR A 28 2.10 12.05 -7.27
CA THR A 28 3.33 11.75 -8.01
C THR A 28 3.81 12.97 -8.80
N ILE A 29 2.91 13.65 -9.52
CA ILE A 29 3.27 14.85 -10.31
C ILE A 29 3.76 15.96 -9.38
N SER A 30 3.07 16.23 -8.27
CA SER A 30 3.47 17.28 -7.33
C SER A 30 4.83 16.98 -6.68
N LEU A 31 5.09 15.74 -6.26
CA LEU A 31 6.39 15.33 -5.71
C LEU A 31 7.51 15.41 -6.74
N LYS A 32 7.26 15.04 -8.01
CA LYS A 32 8.25 15.19 -9.08
C LYS A 32 8.57 16.66 -9.37
N MET A 33 7.58 17.54 -9.33
CA MET A 33 7.80 18.98 -9.46
C MET A 33 8.64 19.52 -8.29
N VAL A 34 8.31 19.13 -7.05
CA VAL A 34 9.11 19.50 -5.86
C VAL A 34 10.55 18.99 -5.97
N ALA A 35 10.73 17.74 -6.41
CA ALA A 35 12.05 17.16 -6.61
C ALA A 35 12.85 17.94 -7.67
N TYR A 36 12.22 18.29 -8.79
CA TYR A 36 12.85 19.06 -9.88
C TYR A 36 13.33 20.45 -9.43
N PHE A 37 12.51 21.19 -8.67
CA PHE A 37 12.88 22.53 -8.23
C PHE A 37 13.89 22.55 -7.08
N LYS A 38 13.85 21.58 -6.16
CA LYS A 38 14.69 21.59 -4.95
C LYS A 38 16.00 20.82 -5.09
N TYR A 39 16.02 19.74 -5.88
CA TYR A 39 17.17 18.82 -5.96
C TYR A 39 17.82 18.91 -7.34
N ASN A 40 18.76 19.85 -7.49
CA ASN A 40 19.50 20.07 -8.74
C ASN A 40 20.84 19.30 -8.81
N SER A 41 21.16 18.49 -7.80
CA SER A 41 22.46 17.79 -7.68
C SER A 41 22.34 16.32 -8.08
N SER A 42 23.17 15.87 -9.03
CA SER A 42 23.28 14.48 -9.49
C SER A 42 24.07 13.59 -8.51
N ARG A 43 23.55 13.38 -7.29
CA ARG A 43 24.13 12.43 -6.33
C ARG A 43 23.73 10.99 -6.67
N PRO A 44 24.60 10.00 -6.42
CA PRO A 44 24.24 8.59 -6.62
C PRO A 44 23.04 8.21 -5.74
N ARG A 45 22.13 7.38 -6.27
CA ARG A 45 20.88 6.98 -5.59
C ARG A 45 21.10 6.32 -4.22
N VAL A 46 22.24 5.64 -4.04
CA VAL A 46 22.60 4.95 -2.78
C VAL A 46 22.76 5.93 -1.61
N GLU A 47 23.10 7.19 -1.89
CA GLU A 47 23.30 8.23 -0.88
C GLU A 47 22.04 9.06 -0.61
N TRP A 48 20.92 8.74 -1.26
CA TRP A 48 19.68 9.49 -1.07
C TRP A 48 19.08 9.16 0.30
N GLU A 49 18.52 10.18 0.95
CA GLU A 49 17.76 9.99 2.19
C GLU A 49 16.54 9.11 1.94
N MET A 50 16.14 8.33 2.96
CA MET A 50 15.01 7.40 2.88
C MET A 50 13.69 8.08 2.44
N TRP A 51 13.50 9.35 2.82
CA TRP A 51 12.32 10.14 2.52
C TRP A 51 12.50 11.10 1.33
N HIS A 52 13.49 10.84 0.46
CA HIS A 52 13.72 11.68 -0.72
C HIS A 52 12.46 11.73 -1.62
N PRO A 53 12.00 12.92 -2.05
CA PRO A 53 10.72 13.07 -2.74
C PRO A 53 10.64 12.26 -4.03
N THR A 54 11.75 12.08 -4.75
CA THR A 54 11.82 11.22 -5.94
C THR A 54 11.49 9.75 -5.63
N LEU A 55 11.96 9.21 -4.50
CA LEU A 55 11.70 7.81 -4.11
C LEU A 55 10.22 7.62 -3.74
N ILE A 56 9.66 8.57 -2.99
CA ILE A 56 8.24 8.56 -2.65
C ILE A 56 7.39 8.68 -3.93
N ALA A 57 7.77 9.56 -4.87
CA ALA A 57 7.06 9.72 -6.14
C ALA A 57 7.05 8.42 -6.97
N GLU A 58 8.17 7.70 -7.03
CA GLU A 58 8.28 6.40 -7.69
C GLU A 58 7.41 5.33 -7.00
N ALA A 59 7.39 5.29 -5.67
CA ALA A 59 6.55 4.38 -4.91
C ALA A 59 5.05 4.65 -5.15
N LEU A 60 4.62 5.91 -5.05
CA LEU A 60 3.23 6.29 -5.32
C LEU A 60 2.83 6.01 -6.78
N PHE A 61 3.76 6.22 -7.73
CA PHE A 61 3.53 5.91 -9.14
C PHE A 61 3.32 4.41 -9.37
N ALA A 62 4.11 3.56 -8.70
CA ALA A 62 3.95 2.11 -8.77
C ALA A 62 2.59 1.68 -8.20
N ILE A 63 2.17 2.23 -7.06
CA ILE A 63 0.85 1.96 -6.46
C ILE A 63 -0.28 2.44 -7.40
N ALA A 64 -0.16 3.63 -7.98
CA ALA A 64 -1.14 4.15 -8.94
C ALA A 64 -1.29 3.23 -10.17
N ASN A 65 -0.19 2.68 -10.69
CA ASN A 65 -0.22 1.74 -11.81
C ASN A 65 -0.88 0.40 -11.46
N ILE A 66 -0.76 -0.06 -10.21
CA ILE A 66 -1.51 -1.25 -9.74
C ILE A 66 -3.02 -0.97 -9.77
N PHE A 67 -3.46 0.19 -9.26
CA PHE A 67 -4.88 0.55 -9.34
C PHE A 67 -5.35 0.73 -10.79
N SER A 68 -4.51 1.31 -11.65
CA SER A 68 -4.78 1.48 -13.08
C SER A 68 -4.98 0.14 -13.80
N SER A 69 -4.15 -0.87 -13.49
CA SER A 69 -4.34 -2.21 -14.06
C SER A 69 -5.54 -2.96 -13.45
N LEU A 70 -5.80 -2.79 -12.15
CA LEU A 70 -6.99 -3.35 -11.48
C LEU A 70 -8.31 -2.82 -12.05
N ARG A 71 -8.32 -1.60 -12.61
CA ARG A 71 -9.49 -1.04 -13.30
C ARG A 71 -9.98 -1.90 -14.44
N LEU A 72 -9.12 -2.69 -15.09
CA LEU A 72 -9.54 -3.60 -16.16
C LEU A 72 -10.57 -4.64 -15.70
N ILE A 73 -10.61 -4.96 -14.40
CA ILE A 73 -11.61 -5.88 -13.84
C ILE A 73 -13.02 -5.32 -14.02
N SER A 74 -13.21 -3.99 -14.02
CA SER A 74 -14.54 -3.39 -14.24
C SER A 74 -15.09 -3.71 -15.63
N LEU A 75 -14.22 -3.95 -16.62
CA LEU A 75 -14.62 -4.32 -17.99
C LEU A 75 -15.18 -5.75 -18.08
N PHE A 76 -14.91 -6.63 -17.10
CA PHE A 76 -15.45 -7.99 -17.11
C PHE A 76 -16.97 -8.04 -17.02
N THR A 77 -17.61 -6.97 -16.50
CA THR A 77 -19.06 -6.80 -16.46
C THR A 77 -19.71 -6.85 -17.85
N ALA A 78 -18.98 -6.46 -18.90
CA ALA A 78 -19.48 -6.47 -20.28
C ALA A 78 -19.48 -7.85 -20.92
N ASN A 79 -18.71 -8.81 -20.39
CA ASN A 79 -18.62 -10.16 -20.94
C ASN A 79 -19.72 -11.05 -20.34
N SER A 80 -20.48 -11.76 -21.19
CA SER A 80 -21.60 -12.61 -20.78
C SER A 80 -21.21 -13.74 -19.82
N HIS A 81 -19.96 -14.23 -19.91
CA HIS A 81 -19.45 -15.31 -19.06
C HIS A 81 -18.81 -14.82 -17.76
N LEU A 82 -18.05 -13.71 -17.81
CA LEU A 82 -17.28 -13.21 -16.66
C LEU A 82 -18.07 -12.24 -15.78
N GLY A 83 -19.11 -11.59 -16.33
CA GLY A 83 -19.92 -10.61 -15.59
C GLY A 83 -20.57 -11.19 -14.33
N PRO A 84 -21.29 -12.33 -14.39
CA PRO A 84 -21.87 -12.94 -13.19
C PRO A 84 -20.84 -13.31 -12.12
N LEU A 85 -19.65 -13.78 -12.55
CA LEU A 85 -18.55 -14.14 -11.65
C LEU A 85 -18.02 -12.91 -10.90
N GLN A 86 -17.82 -11.79 -11.60
CA GLN A 86 -17.37 -10.54 -10.99
C GLN A 86 -18.39 -10.01 -9.97
N ILE A 87 -19.69 -10.05 -10.29
CA ILE A 87 -20.74 -9.60 -9.37
C ILE A 87 -20.76 -10.49 -8.11
N SER A 88 -20.61 -11.80 -8.27
CA SER A 88 -20.50 -12.72 -7.14
C SER A 88 -19.28 -12.41 -6.26
N LEU A 89 -18.12 -12.15 -6.87
CA LEU A 89 -16.90 -11.76 -6.16
C LEU A 89 -17.11 -10.48 -5.33
N GLY A 90 -17.73 -9.45 -5.94
CA GLY A 90 -18.01 -8.19 -5.26
C GLY A 90 -18.90 -8.35 -4.02
N ARG A 91 -19.91 -9.24 -4.07
CA ARG A 91 -20.76 -9.52 -2.90
C ARG A 91 -20.03 -10.30 -1.81
N MET A 92 -19.21 -11.29 -2.18
CA MET A 92 -18.40 -12.07 -1.23
C MET A 92 -17.35 -11.21 -0.51
N LEU A 93 -16.83 -10.17 -1.17
CA LEU A 93 -15.85 -9.26 -0.57
C LEU A 93 -16.36 -8.62 0.73
N LEU A 94 -17.64 -8.29 0.81
CA LEU A 94 -18.25 -7.73 2.04
C LEU A 94 -18.23 -8.74 3.21
N ASP A 95 -18.32 -10.03 2.93
CA ASP A 95 -18.21 -11.07 3.97
C ASP A 95 -16.74 -11.30 4.36
N ILE A 96 -15.81 -11.23 3.41
CA ILE A 96 -14.36 -11.28 3.69
C ILE A 96 -13.94 -10.12 4.60
N LEU A 97 -14.44 -8.90 4.37
CA LEU A 97 -14.13 -7.74 5.22
C LEU A 97 -14.59 -7.94 6.68
N LYS A 98 -15.74 -8.59 6.91
CA LYS A 98 -16.21 -8.94 8.27
C LYS A 98 -15.26 -9.94 8.93
N PHE A 99 -14.79 -10.95 8.19
CA PHE A 99 -13.84 -11.93 8.71
C PHE A 99 -12.47 -11.31 9.00
N LEU A 100 -12.00 -10.40 8.14
CA LEU A 100 -10.75 -9.66 8.32
C LEU A 100 -10.73 -8.86 9.63
N PHE A 101 -11.88 -8.30 10.04
CA PHE A 101 -12.00 -7.59 11.32
C PHE A 101 -11.67 -8.50 12.52
N ILE A 102 -12.22 -9.72 12.57
CA ILE A 102 -11.93 -10.70 13.62
C ILE A 102 -10.46 -11.13 13.55
N TYR A 103 -9.94 -11.38 12.35
CA TYR A 103 -8.54 -11.74 12.14
C TYR A 103 -7.58 -10.66 12.66
N CYS A 104 -7.85 -9.37 12.40
CA CYS A 104 -7.05 -8.26 12.89
C CYS A 104 -7.02 -8.20 14.43
N LEU A 105 -8.14 -8.48 15.11
CA LEU A 105 -8.18 -8.52 16.58
C LEU A 105 -7.29 -9.64 17.15
N VAL A 106 -7.36 -10.83 16.54
CA VAL A 106 -6.51 -11.96 16.92
C VAL A 106 -5.03 -11.62 16.66
N LEU A 107 -4.70 -11.08 15.49
CA LEU A 107 -3.34 -10.69 15.13
C LEU A 107 -2.77 -9.68 16.14
N LEU A 108 -3.53 -8.65 16.50
CA LEU A 108 -3.10 -7.66 17.49
C LEU A 108 -2.90 -8.28 18.89
N ALA A 109 -3.77 -9.20 19.31
CA ALA A 109 -3.62 -9.89 20.59
C ALA A 109 -2.32 -10.70 20.66
N PHE A 110 -2.02 -11.47 19.61
CA PHE A 110 -0.77 -12.23 19.51
C PHE A 110 0.45 -11.32 19.34
N ALA A 111 0.34 -10.23 18.55
CA ALA A 111 1.43 -9.26 18.36
C ALA A 111 1.83 -8.62 19.70
N ASN A 112 0.86 -8.22 20.53
CA ASN A 112 1.13 -7.69 21.86
C ASN A 112 1.81 -8.73 22.77
N GLY A 113 1.34 -9.98 22.76
CA GLY A 113 1.93 -11.06 23.55
C GLY A 113 3.36 -11.41 23.13
N LEU A 114 3.62 -11.48 21.82
CA LEU A 114 4.94 -11.77 21.27
C LEU A 114 5.91 -10.60 21.49
N ASN A 115 5.48 -9.36 21.25
CA ASN A 115 6.32 -8.19 21.49
C ASN A 115 6.71 -8.11 22.98
N GLN A 116 5.74 -8.27 23.90
CA GLN A 116 6.03 -8.27 25.33
C GLN A 116 7.04 -9.35 25.77
N LEU A 117 7.02 -10.52 25.12
CA LEU A 117 7.94 -11.62 25.42
C LEU A 117 9.34 -11.39 24.84
N TYR A 118 9.43 -10.87 23.62
CA TYR A 118 10.69 -10.79 22.86
C TYR A 118 11.36 -9.41 22.88
N PHE A 119 10.70 -8.37 23.38
CA PHE A 119 11.22 -7.00 23.42
C PHE A 119 12.60 -6.89 24.10
N TYR A 120 12.84 -7.67 25.17
CA TYR A 120 14.13 -7.64 25.89
C TYR A 120 15.32 -8.17 25.07
N TYR A 121 15.07 -8.92 24.00
CA TYR A 121 16.11 -9.54 23.17
C TYR A 121 16.39 -8.75 21.88
N GLU A 122 15.97 -7.48 21.81
CA GLU A 122 16.23 -6.61 20.68
C GLU A 122 17.76 -6.35 20.53
N THR A 123 18.30 -6.65 19.35
CA THR A 123 19.69 -6.33 18.98
C THR A 123 19.76 -5.10 18.08
N LYS A 124 20.94 -4.48 18.02
CA LYS A 124 21.18 -3.35 17.11
C LYS A 124 21.54 -3.85 15.72
N ALA A 125 21.20 -3.07 14.69
CA ALA A 125 21.57 -3.42 13.31
C ALA A 125 23.08 -3.64 13.13
N SER A 126 23.92 -2.93 13.89
CA SER A 126 25.38 -3.07 13.87
C SER A 126 25.91 -4.41 14.42
N GLU A 127 25.09 -5.15 15.17
CA GLU A 127 25.45 -6.46 15.74
C GLU A 127 25.05 -7.61 14.81
N GLU A 128 24.21 -7.33 13.83
CA GLU A 128 23.69 -8.30 12.87
C GLU A 128 24.59 -8.38 11.62
N PRO A 129 24.67 -9.56 10.97
CA PRO A 129 25.41 -9.69 9.72
C PRO A 129 24.91 -8.69 8.67
N ASN A 130 25.84 -8.09 7.93
CA ASN A 130 25.58 -7.10 6.87
C ASN A 130 24.89 -5.80 7.33
N ASN A 131 24.93 -5.47 8.62
CA ASN A 131 24.24 -4.30 9.17
C ASN A 131 22.72 -4.28 8.87
N CYS A 132 22.09 -5.45 8.72
CA CYS A 132 20.68 -5.58 8.33
C CYS A 132 19.85 -6.06 9.53
N LYS A 133 18.81 -5.28 9.88
CA LYS A 133 17.86 -5.60 10.95
C LYS A 133 16.47 -5.87 10.38
N GLY A 134 15.86 -6.99 10.80
CA GLY A 134 14.46 -7.32 10.58
C GLY A 134 14.21 -8.59 9.76
N ILE A 135 12.94 -8.90 9.56
CA ILE A 135 12.46 -10.11 8.89
C ILE A 135 12.72 -10.16 7.38
N ARG A 136 13.15 -9.04 6.79
CA ARG A 136 13.43 -8.90 5.35
C ARG A 136 14.91 -9.09 4.99
N CYS A 137 15.76 -9.38 5.98
CA CYS A 137 17.17 -9.70 5.78
C CYS A 137 17.34 -11.17 5.34
N GLU A 138 18.49 -11.50 4.73
CA GLU A 138 18.81 -12.87 4.31
C GLU A 138 18.73 -13.85 5.48
N LYS A 139 19.31 -13.48 6.62
CA LYS A 139 19.09 -14.13 7.90
C LYS A 139 18.11 -13.29 8.70
N GLN A 140 16.91 -13.83 8.93
CA GLN A 140 15.88 -13.16 9.69
C GLN A 140 16.32 -12.99 11.15
N ASN A 141 16.24 -11.75 11.64
CA ASN A 141 16.55 -11.40 13.02
C ASN A 141 15.49 -10.40 13.53
N ASN A 142 15.44 -10.19 14.85
CA ASN A 142 14.56 -9.18 15.47
C ASN A 142 13.08 -9.28 15.05
N ALA A 143 12.56 -10.50 14.91
CA ALA A 143 11.25 -10.73 14.27
C ALA A 143 10.06 -10.21 15.09
N PHE A 144 10.20 -10.16 16.41
CA PHE A 144 9.14 -9.79 17.36
C PHE A 144 9.55 -8.65 18.28
N SER A 145 10.58 -7.89 17.92
CA SER A 145 11.18 -6.86 18.78
C SER A 145 10.94 -5.46 18.20
N THR A 146 9.76 -5.24 17.62
CA THR A 146 9.31 -3.96 17.03
C THR A 146 8.02 -3.50 17.66
#